data_AF-A0A387HPR5-F1
#
_entry.id   AF-A0A387HPR5-F1
#
_cell.length_a   1.000
_cell.length_b   1.000
_cell.length_c   1.000
_cell.angle_alpha   90.00
_cell.angle_beta   90.00
_cell.angle_gamma   90.00
#
_symmetry.space_group_name_H-M   'P 1'
#
loop_
_entity.id
_entity.type
_entity.pdbx_description
1 polymer ?
#
loop_
_entity_poly.entity_id
_entity_poly.type
_entity_poly.pdbx_seq_one_letter_code
_entity_poly.pdbx_strand_id
1 'polypeptide(L)'
;MNGAVADMRYSLRQDIAVEPVIAGWYGWSYLLPPQTLARFVRNRFTSIVESYLADPQIHAAAVRRRRMHGGPWIHAHEHREAIETWYRDTASQRARLDELFEAIRELEEDILPRHRGECLDSVYQELPQPLAGRVEVFYGRDNRTADYRFIEPLMYASEYYDESWQQVRLRPVVEDAREFALTTPMLEYHPEHLLIDVPLNSPLLDTVFRGGLTESELDGLAGALGLRGERAARFLTYFEPTPVPASPPAAPRAATTSSNTSATPVCSPVTAVRPSWWTRS
;
A
#
# COMPACT_ATOMS: atom_id res chain seq x y z
N MET A 1 -4.46 -42.79 28.45
CA MET A 1 -3.49 -41.70 28.23
C MET A 1 -3.59 -41.29 26.77
N ASN A 2 -4.49 -40.35 26.45
CA ASN A 2 -4.60 -39.81 25.10
C ASN A 2 -3.60 -38.65 25.01
N GLY A 3 -2.43 -38.92 24.45
CA GLY A 3 -1.54 -37.85 24.01
C GLY A 3 -2.28 -37.07 22.93
N ALA A 4 -2.69 -35.84 23.24
CA ALA A 4 -3.19 -34.93 22.24
C ALA A 4 -2.06 -34.72 21.23
N VAL A 5 -2.23 -35.26 20.02
CA VAL A 5 -1.39 -34.90 18.87
C VAL A 5 -1.56 -33.39 18.75
N ALA A 6 -0.50 -32.63 19.01
CA ALA A 6 -0.53 -31.19 18.79
C ALA A 6 -0.85 -30.99 17.32
N ASP A 7 -1.99 -30.37 17.03
CA ASP A 7 -2.44 -30.15 15.66
C ASP A 7 -1.38 -29.32 14.93
N MET A 8 -0.97 -29.77 13.75
CA MET A 8 0.09 -29.09 12.99
C MET A 8 -0.40 -27.70 12.63
N ARG A 9 0.39 -26.68 12.96
CA ARG A 9 0.06 -25.29 12.68
C ARG A 9 0.93 -24.74 11.57
N TYR A 10 0.37 -23.80 10.83
CA TYR A 10 0.97 -23.23 9.64
C TYR A 10 1.03 -21.70 9.75
N SER A 11 2.14 -21.14 9.28
CA SER A 11 2.37 -19.70 9.19
C SER A 11 2.87 -19.33 7.80
N LEU A 12 2.65 -18.08 7.39
CA LEU A 12 3.16 -17.59 6.11
C LEU A 12 4.70 -17.76 6.06
N ARG A 13 5.19 -18.32 4.97
CA ARG A 13 6.62 -18.48 4.72
C ARG A 13 7.34 -17.12 4.65
N GLN A 14 8.58 -17.10 5.09
CA GLN A 14 9.41 -15.89 5.09
C GLN A 14 9.82 -15.41 3.69
N ASP A 15 9.80 -16.31 2.70
CA ASP A 15 10.18 -16.03 1.32
C ASP A 15 8.96 -15.69 0.43
N ILE A 16 7.79 -15.39 1.01
CA ILE A 16 6.62 -14.94 0.28
C ILE A 16 6.37 -13.46 0.55
N ALA A 17 6.41 -12.65 -0.51
CA ALA A 17 5.99 -11.26 -0.46
C ALA A 17 4.48 -11.15 -0.63
N VAL A 18 3.86 -10.25 0.14
CA VAL A 18 2.46 -9.83 -0.02
C VAL A 18 2.48 -8.37 -0.49
N GLU A 19 2.38 -8.16 -1.80
CA GLU A 19 2.50 -6.84 -2.42
C GLU A 19 1.14 -6.12 -2.43
N PRO A 20 1.01 -4.89 -1.91
CA PRO A 20 -0.26 -4.17 -1.88
C PRO A 20 -0.61 -3.66 -3.28
N VAL A 21 -1.90 -3.65 -3.61
CA VAL A 21 -2.41 -3.19 -4.90
C VAL A 21 -3.62 -2.27 -4.70
N ILE A 22 -3.63 -1.14 -5.39
CA ILE A 22 -4.76 -0.20 -5.42
C ILE A 22 -5.03 0.19 -6.86
N ALA A 23 -6.27 -0.05 -7.34
CA ALA A 23 -6.69 0.21 -8.71
C ALA A 23 -5.75 -0.39 -9.78
N GLY A 24 -5.20 -1.58 -9.50
CA GLY A 24 -4.26 -2.29 -10.36
C GLY A 24 -2.81 -1.79 -10.33
N TRP A 25 -2.44 -0.87 -9.44
CA TRP A 25 -1.06 -0.38 -9.30
C TRP A 25 -0.47 -0.75 -7.95
N TYR A 26 0.86 -0.83 -7.85
CA TYR A 26 1.53 -1.07 -6.57
C TYR A 26 1.11 -0.01 -5.54
N GLY A 27 0.57 -0.44 -4.40
CA GLY A 27 -0.04 0.42 -3.41
C GLY A 27 0.96 1.28 -2.64
N TRP A 28 0.70 2.58 -2.56
CA TRP A 28 1.42 3.55 -1.73
C TRP A 28 0.50 4.72 -1.37
N SER A 29 0.94 5.58 -0.44
CA SER A 29 0.06 6.53 0.27
C SER A 29 -0.85 7.37 -0.62
N TYR A 30 -0.37 7.89 -1.75
CA TYR A 30 -1.14 8.79 -2.60
C TYR A 30 -2.20 8.09 -3.45
N LEU A 31 -2.27 6.76 -3.43
CA LEU A 31 -3.30 6.00 -4.12
C LEU A 31 -4.51 5.68 -3.23
N LEU A 32 -4.42 5.89 -1.91
CA LEU A 32 -5.54 5.66 -1.00
C LEU A 32 -6.59 6.79 -1.04
N PRO A 33 -6.23 8.09 -0.91
CA PRO A 33 -7.23 9.15 -1.03
C PRO A 33 -7.76 9.21 -2.47
N PRO A 34 -9.09 9.23 -2.68
CA PRO A 34 -9.66 9.13 -4.02
C PRO A 34 -9.32 10.35 -4.90
N GLN A 35 -9.24 11.54 -4.30
CA GLN A 35 -8.85 12.76 -5.01
C GLN A 35 -7.42 12.72 -5.56
N THR A 36 -6.47 12.10 -4.84
CA THR A 36 -5.09 11.96 -5.34
C THR A 36 -4.99 10.77 -6.29
N LEU A 37 -5.70 9.67 -6.03
CA LEU A 37 -5.80 8.54 -6.95
C LEU A 37 -6.31 8.99 -8.33
N ALA A 38 -7.37 9.79 -8.39
CA ALA A 38 -7.93 10.32 -9.62
C ALA A 38 -6.87 11.08 -10.44
N ARG A 39 -6.07 11.94 -9.79
CA ARG A 39 -4.95 12.65 -10.44
C ARG A 39 -3.86 11.71 -10.96
N PHE A 40 -3.46 10.70 -10.18
CA PHE A 40 -2.45 9.72 -10.62
C PHE A 40 -2.95 8.85 -11.78
N VAL A 41 -4.21 8.41 -11.72
CA VAL A 41 -4.85 7.64 -12.79
C VAL A 41 -4.86 8.45 -14.08
N ARG A 42 -5.40 9.66 -14.05
CA ARG A 42 -5.55 10.52 -15.23
C ARG A 42 -4.21 11.00 -15.80
N ASN A 43 -3.34 11.55 -14.95
CA ASN A 43 -2.15 12.29 -15.41
C ASN A 43 -0.90 11.41 -15.59
N ARG A 44 -0.91 10.16 -15.12
CA ARG A 44 0.29 9.29 -15.16
C ARG A 44 -0.03 7.90 -15.65
N PHE A 45 -0.89 7.18 -14.95
CA PHE A 45 -1.11 5.75 -15.18
C PHE A 45 -1.78 5.45 -16.51
N THR A 46 -2.82 6.21 -16.87
CA THR A 46 -3.46 6.11 -18.18
C THR A 46 -2.43 6.33 -19.30
N SER A 47 -1.64 7.40 -19.22
CA SER A 47 -0.61 7.70 -20.22
C SER A 47 0.46 6.60 -20.34
N ILE A 48 0.86 5.98 -19.23
CA ILE A 48 1.81 4.84 -19.23
C ILE A 48 1.24 3.66 -19.99
N VAL A 49 -0.01 3.29 -19.71
CA VAL A 49 -0.66 2.13 -20.34
C VAL A 49 -0.94 2.40 -21.82
N GLU A 50 -1.46 3.56 -22.16
CA GLU A 50 -1.72 3.95 -23.56
C GLU A 50 -0.42 4.00 -24.36
N SER A 51 0.66 4.57 -23.81
CA SER A 51 1.99 4.55 -24.41
C SER A 51 2.48 3.13 -24.67
N TYR A 52 2.33 2.24 -23.68
CA TYR A 52 2.73 0.84 -23.82
C TYR A 52 1.90 0.08 -24.86
N LEU A 53 0.58 0.28 -24.87
CA LEU A 53 -0.31 -0.36 -25.83
C LEU A 53 -0.11 0.20 -27.25
N ALA A 54 0.39 1.43 -27.40
CA ALA A 54 0.80 1.95 -28.70
C ALA A 54 2.08 1.28 -29.22
N ASP A 55 3.13 1.16 -28.38
CA ASP A 55 4.38 0.50 -28.75
C ASP A 55 5.10 -0.17 -27.55
N PRO A 56 4.89 -1.49 -27.34
CA PRO A 56 5.56 -2.23 -26.26
C PRO A 56 7.09 -2.25 -26.37
N GLN A 57 7.65 -2.09 -27.58
CA GLN A 57 9.10 -2.19 -27.80
C GLN A 57 9.86 -1.01 -27.19
N ILE A 58 9.23 0.17 -27.10
CA ILE A 58 9.81 1.34 -26.41
C ILE A 58 10.00 1.02 -24.93
N HIS A 59 8.98 0.42 -24.29
CA HIS A 59 9.02 0.04 -22.88
C HIS A 59 10.07 -1.05 -22.65
N ALA A 60 10.11 -2.08 -23.50
CA ALA A 60 11.12 -3.13 -23.48
C ALA A 60 12.56 -2.58 -23.59
N ALA A 61 12.78 -1.63 -24.50
CA ALA A 61 14.08 -1.01 -24.72
C ALA A 61 14.51 -0.12 -23.53
N ALA A 62 13.56 0.54 -22.87
CA ALA A 62 13.81 1.34 -21.69
C ALA A 62 14.15 0.47 -20.47
N VAL A 63 13.35 -0.58 -20.21
CA VAL A 63 13.54 -1.53 -19.08
C VAL A 63 14.89 -2.24 -19.15
N ARG A 64 15.40 -2.55 -20.35
CA ARG A 64 16.75 -3.11 -20.54
C ARG A 64 17.89 -2.21 -20.02
N ARG A 65 17.65 -0.91 -19.85
CA ARG A 65 18.66 0.06 -19.41
C ARG A 65 18.41 0.43 -17.95
N ARG A 66 19.20 -0.12 -17.01
CA ARG A 66 19.06 0.15 -15.55
C ARG A 66 18.96 1.65 -15.18
N ARG A 67 19.64 2.54 -15.91
CA ARG A 67 19.56 4.00 -15.69
C ARG A 67 18.16 4.61 -15.93
N MET A 68 17.29 3.89 -16.65
CA MET A 68 15.92 4.29 -16.96
C MET A 68 14.91 3.72 -15.95
N HIS A 69 15.33 2.84 -15.04
CA HIS A 69 14.48 2.29 -13.99
C HIS A 69 14.02 3.43 -13.07
N GLY A 70 12.73 3.46 -12.76
CA GLY A 70 12.06 4.60 -12.11
C GLY A 70 11.33 5.53 -13.08
N GLY A 71 11.57 5.40 -14.39
CA GLY A 71 10.80 6.09 -15.43
C GLY A 71 9.42 5.46 -15.68
N PRO A 72 8.60 6.07 -16.56
CA PRO A 72 7.22 5.67 -16.85
C PRO A 72 7.15 4.41 -17.75
N TRP A 73 7.78 3.32 -17.30
CA TRP A 73 7.95 2.10 -18.10
C TRP A 73 7.26 0.91 -17.45
N ILE A 74 6.61 0.10 -18.27
CA ILE A 74 5.98 -1.15 -17.85
C ILE A 74 7.06 -2.22 -17.94
N HIS A 75 7.39 -2.82 -16.80
CA HIS A 75 8.47 -3.81 -16.71
C HIS A 75 8.02 -5.18 -17.22
N ALA A 76 6.73 -5.54 -17.03
CA ALA A 76 6.11 -6.75 -17.59
C ALA A 76 5.66 -6.56 -19.06
N HIS A 77 6.59 -6.12 -19.90
CA HIS A 77 6.33 -5.68 -21.28
C HIS A 77 6.04 -6.83 -22.27
N GLU A 78 6.22 -8.07 -21.85
CA GLU A 78 5.91 -9.29 -22.59
C GLU A 78 4.40 -9.63 -22.48
N HIS A 79 3.69 -9.07 -21.49
CA HIS A 79 2.32 -9.44 -21.15
C HIS A 79 1.27 -8.48 -21.75
N ARG A 80 1.43 -8.13 -23.03
CA ARG A 80 0.55 -7.14 -23.72
C ARG A 80 -0.94 -7.47 -23.59
N GLU A 81 -1.34 -8.70 -23.94
CA GLU A 81 -2.75 -9.08 -24.00
C GLU A 81 -3.43 -9.04 -22.63
N ALA A 82 -2.72 -9.48 -21.57
CA ALA A 82 -3.23 -9.44 -20.20
C ALA A 82 -3.40 -8.00 -19.72
N ILE A 83 -2.44 -7.12 -20.02
CA ILE A 83 -2.52 -5.70 -19.67
C ILE A 83 -3.64 -5.01 -20.45
N GLU A 84 -3.80 -5.31 -21.75
CA GLU A 84 -4.88 -4.75 -22.55
C GLU A 84 -6.26 -5.17 -22.03
N THR A 85 -6.41 -6.44 -21.66
CA THR A 85 -7.65 -6.99 -21.09
C THR A 85 -7.97 -6.33 -19.75
N TRP A 86 -7.02 -6.30 -18.81
CA TRP A 86 -7.18 -5.60 -17.54
C TRP A 86 -7.54 -4.13 -17.74
N TYR A 87 -6.89 -3.45 -18.68
CA TYR A 87 -7.16 -2.05 -18.97
C TYR A 87 -8.57 -1.87 -19.52
N ARG A 88 -9.05 -2.77 -20.37
CA ARG A 88 -10.44 -2.74 -20.86
C ARG A 88 -11.46 -2.99 -19.74
N ASP A 89 -11.22 -4.01 -18.92
CA ASP A 89 -12.16 -4.46 -17.89
C ASP A 89 -12.31 -3.43 -16.74
N THR A 90 -11.28 -2.64 -16.48
CA THR A 90 -11.28 -1.57 -15.47
C THR A 90 -11.73 -0.21 -16.00
N ALA A 91 -12.27 -0.13 -17.23
CA ALA A 91 -12.65 1.15 -17.84
C ALA A 91 -13.73 1.90 -17.06
N SER A 92 -14.71 1.20 -16.47
CA SER A 92 -15.77 1.82 -15.64
C SER A 92 -15.19 2.46 -14.37
N GLN A 93 -14.21 1.81 -13.75
CA GLN A 93 -13.51 2.33 -12.56
C GLN A 93 -12.79 3.64 -12.90
N ARG A 94 -12.08 3.66 -14.05
CA ARG A 94 -11.42 4.87 -14.54
C ARG A 94 -12.40 5.98 -14.87
N ALA A 95 -13.53 5.67 -15.50
CA ALA A 95 -14.56 6.65 -15.81
C ALA A 95 -15.13 7.32 -14.54
N ARG A 96 -15.37 6.54 -13.47
CA ARG A 96 -15.81 7.09 -12.18
C ARG A 96 -14.76 7.98 -11.53
N LEU A 97 -13.48 7.62 -11.60
CA LEU A 97 -12.39 8.48 -11.12
C LEU A 97 -12.23 9.75 -11.97
N ASP A 98 -12.52 9.67 -13.26
CA ASP A 98 -12.48 10.82 -14.18
C ASP A 98 -13.54 11.87 -13.80
N GLU A 99 -14.71 11.45 -13.32
CA GLU A 99 -15.74 12.36 -12.81
C GLU A 99 -15.22 13.21 -11.64
N LEU A 100 -14.54 12.59 -10.67
CA LEU A 100 -13.91 13.32 -9.56
C LEU A 100 -12.76 14.21 -10.06
N PHE A 101 -11.95 13.72 -11.01
CA PHE A 101 -10.88 14.51 -11.61
C PHE A 101 -11.41 15.79 -12.25
N GLU A 102 -12.45 15.68 -13.08
CA GLU A 102 -13.04 16.83 -13.78
C GLU A 102 -13.72 17.80 -12.81
N ALA A 103 -14.38 17.31 -11.77
CA ALA A 103 -14.94 18.17 -10.72
C ALA A 103 -13.88 18.99 -9.99
N ILE A 104 -12.71 18.38 -9.70
CA ILE A 104 -11.59 19.10 -9.08
C ILE A 104 -11.01 20.13 -10.07
N ARG A 105 -10.85 19.76 -11.35
CA ARG A 105 -10.40 20.67 -12.40
C ARG A 105 -11.35 21.87 -12.55
N GLU A 106 -12.66 21.62 -12.60
CA GLU A 106 -13.68 22.68 -12.71
C GLU A 106 -13.65 23.62 -11.50
N LEU A 107 -13.51 23.08 -10.27
CA LEU A 107 -13.35 23.91 -9.08
C LEU A 107 -12.11 24.83 -9.20
N GLU A 108 -10.96 24.27 -9.56
CA GLU A 108 -9.67 24.97 -9.61
C GLU A 108 -9.56 25.98 -10.76
N GLU A 109 -10.04 25.63 -11.94
CA GLU A 109 -9.82 26.40 -13.18
C GLU A 109 -11.00 27.32 -13.51
N ASP A 110 -12.22 26.87 -13.23
CA ASP A 110 -13.44 27.52 -13.71
C ASP A 110 -14.18 28.28 -12.59
N ILE A 111 -14.19 27.77 -11.35
CA ILE A 111 -14.93 28.36 -10.22
C ILE A 111 -14.08 29.32 -9.40
N LEU A 112 -13.04 28.83 -8.71
CA LEU A 112 -12.24 29.65 -7.78
C LEU A 112 -11.62 30.90 -8.43
N PRO A 113 -11.10 30.84 -9.67
CA PRO A 113 -10.51 32.01 -10.33
C PRO A 113 -11.51 33.08 -10.74
N ARG A 114 -12.81 32.99 -10.42
CA ARG A 114 -13.78 34.08 -10.61
C ARG A 114 -13.85 35.06 -9.42
N HIS A 115 -13.37 34.64 -8.24
CA HIS A 115 -13.53 35.40 -6.99
C HIS A 115 -12.29 36.26 -6.66
N ARG A 116 -12.48 37.45 -6.06
CA ARG A 116 -11.41 38.48 -5.91
C ARG A 116 -11.33 39.15 -4.52
N GLY A 117 -11.98 38.58 -3.52
CA GLY A 117 -11.97 39.06 -2.11
C GLY A 117 -13.36 39.28 -1.51
N GLU A 118 -14.43 39.10 -2.27
CA GLU A 118 -15.82 39.09 -1.80
C GLU A 118 -16.20 37.76 -1.13
N CYS A 119 -17.38 37.68 -0.49
CA CYS A 119 -17.85 36.46 0.16
C CYS A 119 -17.90 35.25 -0.80
N LEU A 120 -17.41 34.09 -0.35
CA LEU A 120 -17.34 32.86 -1.15
C LEU A 120 -18.57 31.95 -1.01
N ASP A 121 -19.63 32.37 -0.30
CA ASP A 121 -20.84 31.53 -0.08
C ASP A 121 -21.47 31.03 -1.40
N SER A 122 -21.37 31.84 -2.47
CA SER A 122 -21.86 31.50 -3.80
C SER A 122 -21.15 30.27 -4.41
N VAL A 123 -19.87 30.06 -4.09
CA VAL A 123 -19.08 28.91 -4.57
C VAL A 123 -19.75 27.60 -4.20
N TYR A 124 -20.27 27.48 -2.97
CA TYR A 124 -20.93 26.25 -2.51
C TYR A 124 -22.21 25.91 -3.29
N GLN A 125 -22.85 26.88 -3.93
CA GLN A 125 -24.03 26.67 -4.79
C GLN A 125 -23.65 26.18 -6.20
N GLU A 126 -22.39 26.36 -6.58
CA GLU A 126 -21.86 26.03 -7.91
C GLU A 126 -20.98 24.77 -7.89
N LEU A 127 -20.76 24.16 -6.72
CA LEU A 127 -19.90 22.97 -6.60
C LEU A 127 -20.43 21.81 -7.46
N PRO A 128 -19.56 21.17 -8.27
CA PRO A 128 -19.91 19.93 -8.94
C PRO A 128 -20.33 18.87 -7.92
N GLN A 129 -21.27 18.00 -8.30
CA GLN A 129 -21.80 16.95 -7.42
C GLN A 129 -20.71 16.10 -6.73
N PRO A 130 -19.59 15.74 -7.39
CA PRO A 130 -18.53 14.97 -6.76
C PRO A 130 -17.88 15.67 -5.55
N LEU A 131 -17.97 17.00 -5.45
CA LEU A 131 -17.37 17.81 -4.39
C LEU A 131 -18.39 18.50 -3.47
N ALA A 132 -19.68 18.46 -3.83
CA ALA A 132 -20.73 19.09 -3.04
C ALA A 132 -20.76 18.55 -1.59
N GLY A 133 -20.54 19.44 -0.62
CA GLY A 133 -20.45 19.10 0.80
C GLY A 133 -19.15 18.40 1.23
N ARG A 134 -18.13 18.34 0.37
CA ARG A 134 -16.87 17.60 0.62
C ARG A 134 -15.62 18.48 0.57
N VAL A 135 -15.78 19.78 0.39
CA VAL A 135 -14.68 20.77 0.36
C VAL A 135 -15.01 21.98 1.23
N GLU A 136 -13.98 22.66 1.69
CA GLU A 136 -14.05 24.00 2.25
C GLU A 136 -13.26 24.94 1.34
N VAL A 137 -13.86 26.07 0.96
CA VAL A 137 -13.19 27.13 0.19
C VAL A 137 -12.90 28.35 1.07
N PHE A 138 -11.78 28.99 0.82
CA PHE A 138 -11.28 30.12 1.61
C PHE A 138 -10.37 31.01 0.75
N TYR A 139 -10.01 32.19 1.26
CA TYR A 139 -8.95 32.98 0.64
C TYR A 139 -7.59 32.63 1.22
N GLY A 140 -6.59 32.67 0.37
CA GLY A 140 -5.19 32.68 0.78
C GLY A 140 -4.80 33.96 1.52
N ARG A 141 -3.52 34.05 1.86
CA ARG A 141 -2.96 35.14 2.69
C ARG A 141 -3.14 36.55 2.11
N ASP A 142 -3.38 36.68 0.81
CA ASP A 142 -3.62 37.96 0.15
C ASP A 142 -5.08 38.46 0.25
N ASN A 143 -5.98 37.64 0.82
CA ASN A 143 -7.44 37.87 0.88
C ASN A 143 -8.10 38.07 -0.49
N ARG A 144 -7.50 37.58 -1.58
CA ARG A 144 -8.02 37.74 -2.95
C ARG A 144 -7.97 36.48 -3.77
N THR A 145 -6.95 35.65 -3.58
CA THR A 145 -6.80 34.39 -4.28
C THR A 145 -7.57 33.33 -3.53
N ALA A 146 -8.69 32.88 -4.10
CA ALA A 146 -9.48 31.79 -3.54
C ALA A 146 -8.74 30.46 -3.68
N ASP A 147 -8.86 29.61 -2.67
CA ASP A 147 -8.23 28.30 -2.54
C ASP A 147 -9.19 27.36 -1.80
N TYR A 148 -8.83 26.09 -1.69
CA TYR A 148 -9.70 25.08 -1.10
C TYR A 148 -8.92 23.99 -0.36
N ARG A 149 -9.65 23.25 0.48
CA ARG A 149 -9.19 21.97 1.02
C ARG A 149 -10.29 20.93 0.96
N PHE A 150 -9.89 19.66 0.94
CA PHE A 150 -10.83 18.55 1.10
C PHE A 150 -11.23 18.35 2.56
N ILE A 151 -12.48 17.94 2.76
CA ILE A 151 -12.96 17.38 4.02
C ILE A 151 -12.73 15.87 3.92
N GLU A 152 -11.49 15.44 4.21
CA GLU A 152 -10.99 14.10 3.88
C GLU A 152 -11.88 12.93 4.31
N PRO A 153 -12.48 12.91 5.52
CA PRO A 153 -13.37 11.82 5.90
C PRO A 153 -14.58 11.65 4.97
N LEU A 154 -15.09 12.75 4.41
CA LEU A 154 -16.22 12.70 3.47
C LEU A 154 -15.78 12.26 2.06
N MET A 155 -14.50 12.43 1.73
CA MET A 155 -13.90 11.85 0.53
C MET A 155 -13.78 10.33 0.66
N TYR A 156 -13.31 9.83 1.80
CA TYR A 156 -13.28 8.39 2.08
C TYR A 156 -14.67 7.76 2.18
N ALA A 157 -15.68 8.51 2.64
CA ALA A 157 -17.07 8.05 2.66
C ALA A 157 -17.79 8.16 1.30
N SER A 158 -17.17 8.77 0.29
CA SER A 158 -17.74 8.92 -1.05
C SER A 158 -17.57 7.65 -1.88
N GLU A 159 -18.32 7.53 -2.97
CA GLU A 159 -18.19 6.42 -3.92
C GLU A 159 -16.85 6.36 -4.66
N TYR A 160 -16.04 7.42 -4.59
CA TYR A 160 -14.74 7.48 -5.26
C TYR A 160 -13.65 6.74 -4.49
N TYR A 161 -13.82 6.54 -3.17
CA TYR A 161 -13.00 5.61 -2.39
C TYR A 161 -13.70 4.25 -2.35
N ASP A 162 -13.13 3.28 -3.07
CA ASP A 162 -13.72 1.96 -3.19
C ASP A 162 -12.72 0.87 -2.80
N GLU A 163 -13.01 0.19 -1.69
CA GLU A 163 -12.17 -0.88 -1.18
C GLU A 163 -12.18 -2.12 -2.08
N SER A 164 -13.18 -2.28 -2.95
CA SER A 164 -13.22 -3.39 -3.92
C SER A 164 -12.15 -3.30 -5.00
N TRP A 165 -11.48 -2.14 -5.14
CA TRP A 165 -10.36 -1.93 -6.05
C TRP A 165 -9.00 -2.22 -5.39
N GLN A 166 -9.03 -2.69 -4.14
CA GLN A 166 -7.85 -3.05 -3.39
C GLN A 166 -7.62 -4.55 -3.48
N GLN A 167 -6.36 -4.92 -3.65
CA GLN A 167 -5.95 -6.31 -3.79
C GLN A 167 -4.60 -6.49 -3.11
N VAL A 168 -4.21 -7.75 -2.91
CA VAL A 168 -2.84 -8.12 -2.59
C VAL A 168 -2.33 -9.15 -3.59
N ARG A 169 -1.05 -9.06 -3.96
CA ARG A 169 -0.40 -10.07 -4.79
C ARG A 169 0.64 -10.83 -4.00
N LEU A 170 0.42 -12.13 -3.82
CA LEU A 170 1.38 -13.04 -3.21
C LEU A 170 2.32 -13.58 -4.27
N ARG A 171 3.63 -13.60 -3.98
CA ARG A 171 4.64 -14.24 -4.82
C ARG A 171 5.89 -14.63 -4.03
N PRO A 172 6.67 -15.60 -4.51
CA PRO A 172 8.00 -15.88 -3.97
C PRO A 172 8.98 -14.71 -4.13
N VAL A 173 9.89 -14.60 -3.17
CA VAL A 173 11.07 -13.73 -3.18
C VAL A 173 12.30 -14.63 -3.30
N VAL A 174 12.93 -14.60 -4.47
CA VAL A 174 14.05 -15.49 -4.82
C VAL A 174 15.41 -14.81 -4.73
N GLU A 175 15.44 -13.49 -4.59
CA GLU A 175 16.64 -12.68 -4.49
C GLU A 175 16.43 -11.43 -3.61
N ASP A 176 17.53 -10.89 -3.08
CA ASP A 176 17.51 -9.68 -2.24
C ASP A 176 17.10 -8.42 -3.03
N ALA A 177 17.45 -8.38 -4.32
CA ALA A 177 17.16 -7.24 -5.18
C ALA A 177 15.66 -7.15 -5.49
N ARG A 178 15.14 -5.93 -5.57
CA ARG A 178 13.75 -5.68 -5.94
C ARG A 178 13.70 -4.82 -7.20
N GLU A 179 12.91 -5.28 -8.16
CA GLU A 179 12.58 -4.49 -9.33
C GLU A 179 11.66 -3.31 -8.94
N PHE A 180 11.74 -2.24 -9.73
CA PHE A 180 10.89 -1.07 -9.55
C PHE A 180 9.44 -1.38 -9.94
N ALA A 181 8.53 -1.33 -8.97
CA ALA A 181 7.15 -1.80 -9.14
C ALA A 181 6.11 -0.70 -9.44
N LEU A 182 6.44 0.59 -9.27
CA LEU A 182 5.42 1.66 -9.24
C LEU A 182 4.81 2.03 -10.60
N THR A 183 5.35 1.52 -11.71
CA THR A 183 4.92 1.86 -13.08
C THR A 183 4.49 0.65 -13.89
N THR A 184 4.28 -0.49 -13.24
CA THR A 184 3.81 -1.73 -13.88
C THR A 184 2.48 -2.13 -13.24
N PRO A 185 1.43 -2.44 -14.03
CA PRO A 185 0.20 -2.99 -13.49
C PRO A 185 0.45 -4.25 -12.64
N MET A 186 -0.29 -4.43 -11.56
CA MET A 186 -0.11 -5.52 -10.62
C MET A 186 -1.00 -6.70 -11.00
N LEU A 187 -0.56 -7.51 -11.96
CA LEU A 187 -1.30 -8.68 -12.46
C LEU A 187 -0.65 -10.01 -12.05
N GLU A 188 -1.37 -11.12 -12.25
CA GLU A 188 -0.84 -12.48 -12.15
C GLU A 188 -0.01 -12.83 -13.39
N TYR A 189 1.21 -12.27 -13.47
CA TYR A 189 2.11 -12.52 -14.60
C TYR A 189 2.66 -13.95 -14.68
N HIS A 190 2.81 -14.63 -13.54
CA HIS A 190 3.38 -15.97 -13.47
C HIS A 190 2.49 -16.93 -12.66
N PRO A 191 2.59 -18.25 -12.87
CA PRO A 191 1.83 -19.25 -12.12
C PRO A 191 2.11 -19.25 -10.61
N GLU A 192 3.25 -18.74 -10.16
CA GLU A 192 3.56 -18.57 -8.74
C GLU A 192 3.00 -17.29 -8.14
N HIS A 193 2.34 -16.44 -8.94
CA HIS A 193 1.63 -15.27 -8.43
C HIS A 193 0.21 -15.66 -8.02
N LEU A 194 -0.31 -14.99 -6.99
CA LEU A 194 -1.72 -15.05 -6.63
C LEU A 194 -2.19 -13.64 -6.25
N LEU A 195 -3.03 -13.04 -7.09
CA LEU A 195 -3.70 -11.77 -6.86
C LEU A 195 -5.06 -12.05 -6.21
N ILE A 196 -5.32 -11.42 -5.07
CA ILE A 196 -6.50 -11.65 -4.24
C ILE A 196 -7.22 -10.32 -4.04
N ASP A 197 -8.51 -10.28 -4.36
CA ASP A 197 -9.37 -9.14 -4.09
C ASP A 197 -9.67 -9.09 -2.59
N VAL A 198 -9.10 -8.10 -1.91
CA VAL A 198 -9.25 -7.94 -0.46
C VAL A 198 -8.88 -6.50 -0.07
N PRO A 199 -9.71 -5.83 0.75
CA PRO A 199 -9.34 -4.53 1.32
C PRO A 199 -8.01 -4.61 2.08
N LEU A 200 -7.16 -3.60 1.92
CA LEU A 200 -5.84 -3.57 2.56
C LEU A 200 -5.93 -3.50 4.10
N ASN A 201 -7.08 -3.07 4.64
CA ASN A 201 -7.39 -3.05 6.07
C ASN A 201 -8.11 -4.32 6.57
N SER A 202 -8.21 -5.36 5.75
CA SER A 202 -8.98 -6.56 6.09
C SER A 202 -8.34 -7.35 7.24
N PRO A 203 -9.10 -7.77 8.25
CA PRO A 203 -8.60 -8.65 9.32
C PRO A 203 -8.21 -10.05 8.82
N LEU A 204 -8.60 -10.41 7.59
CA LEU A 204 -8.12 -11.62 6.93
C LEU A 204 -6.60 -11.54 6.67
N LEU A 205 -6.09 -10.37 6.29
CA LEU A 205 -4.65 -10.15 6.10
C LEU A 205 -3.91 -10.24 7.44
N ASP A 206 -4.47 -9.69 8.52
CA ASP A 206 -3.90 -9.87 9.87
C ASP A 206 -3.80 -11.35 10.24
N THR A 207 -4.78 -12.15 9.81
CA THR A 207 -4.79 -13.59 10.06
C THR A 207 -3.74 -14.33 9.22
N VAL A 208 -3.55 -13.94 7.95
CA VAL A 208 -2.46 -14.42 7.10
C VAL A 208 -1.10 -14.18 7.77
N PHE A 209 -0.84 -12.94 8.20
CA PHE A 209 0.45 -12.57 8.77
C PHE A 209 0.68 -13.11 10.18
N ARG A 210 -0.36 -13.20 11.01
CA ARG A 210 -0.27 -13.78 12.35
C ARG A 210 0.06 -15.27 12.29
N GLY A 211 -0.52 -15.99 11.33
CA GLY A 211 -0.32 -17.43 11.16
C GLY A 211 -0.74 -18.24 12.39
N GLY A 212 -0.12 -19.40 12.56
CA GLY A 212 -0.46 -20.35 13.63
C GLY A 212 -1.82 -21.03 13.41
N LEU A 213 -2.19 -21.24 12.15
CA LEU A 213 -3.47 -21.80 11.71
C LEU A 213 -3.37 -23.32 11.58
N THR A 214 -4.41 -24.05 11.97
CA THR A 214 -4.54 -25.47 11.59
C THR A 214 -4.84 -25.60 10.09
N GLU A 215 -4.76 -26.81 9.54
CA GLU A 215 -5.09 -27.06 8.13
C GLU A 215 -6.55 -26.64 7.80
N SER A 216 -7.49 -26.95 8.70
CA SER A 216 -8.90 -26.58 8.52
C SER A 216 -9.15 -25.07 8.65
N GLU A 217 -8.43 -24.38 9.52
CA GLU A 217 -8.49 -22.91 9.63
C GLU A 217 -7.89 -22.24 8.39
N LEU A 218 -6.83 -22.82 7.82
CA LEU A 218 -6.18 -22.32 6.61
C LEU A 218 -7.08 -22.48 5.38
N ASP A 219 -7.75 -23.63 5.25
CA ASP A 219 -8.80 -23.85 4.23
C ASP A 219 -9.97 -22.87 4.41
N GLY A 220 -10.39 -22.65 5.66
CA GLY A 220 -11.42 -21.66 6.00
C GLY A 220 -11.03 -20.24 5.59
N LEU A 221 -9.77 -19.86 5.83
CA LEU A 221 -9.21 -18.56 5.43
C LEU A 221 -9.16 -18.41 3.90
N ALA A 222 -8.72 -19.44 3.17
CA ALA A 222 -8.74 -19.44 1.71
C ALA A 222 -10.18 -19.25 1.18
N GLY A 223 -11.16 -19.94 1.77
CA GLY A 223 -12.57 -19.77 1.44
C GLY A 223 -13.10 -18.35 1.73
N ALA A 224 -12.69 -17.74 2.85
CA ALA A 224 -13.05 -16.37 3.22
C ALA A 224 -12.43 -15.31 2.28
N LEU A 225 -11.26 -15.59 1.71
CA LEU A 225 -10.62 -14.80 0.66
C LEU A 225 -11.21 -15.07 -0.75
N GLY A 226 -12.30 -15.84 -0.84
CA GLY A 226 -12.95 -16.16 -2.12
C GLY A 226 -12.17 -17.14 -3.01
N LEU A 227 -11.14 -17.80 -2.48
CA LEU A 227 -10.31 -18.73 -3.25
C LEU A 227 -10.93 -20.12 -3.31
N ARG A 228 -10.86 -20.75 -4.49
CA ARG A 228 -11.38 -22.09 -4.77
C ARG A 228 -10.46 -22.86 -5.72
N GLY A 229 -10.57 -24.19 -5.74
CA GLY A 229 -9.84 -25.05 -6.67
C GLY A 229 -8.33 -24.84 -6.63
N GLU A 230 -7.69 -24.74 -7.80
CA GLU A 230 -6.24 -24.56 -7.90
C GLU A 230 -5.72 -23.27 -7.24
N ARG A 231 -6.53 -22.21 -7.21
CA ARG A 231 -6.15 -20.94 -6.54
C ARG A 231 -6.05 -21.12 -5.03
N ALA A 232 -7.00 -21.85 -4.44
CA ALA A 232 -6.93 -22.22 -3.03
C ALA A 232 -5.70 -23.10 -2.77
N ALA A 233 -5.50 -24.15 -3.58
CA ALA A 233 -4.32 -25.01 -3.45
C ALA A 233 -3.00 -24.22 -3.51
N ARG A 234 -2.88 -23.26 -4.43
CA ARG A 234 -1.72 -22.36 -4.54
C ARG A 234 -1.54 -21.51 -3.29
N PHE A 235 -2.61 -20.94 -2.76
CA PHE A 235 -2.57 -20.15 -1.52
C PHE A 235 -2.01 -20.96 -0.35
N LEU A 236 -2.42 -22.22 -0.21
CA LEU A 236 -1.92 -23.11 0.83
C LEU A 236 -0.39 -23.34 0.72
N THR A 237 0.18 -23.35 -0.49
CA THR A 237 1.63 -23.53 -0.70
C THR A 237 2.50 -22.38 -0.19
N TYR A 238 1.90 -21.23 0.13
CA TYR A 238 2.60 -20.09 0.74
C TYR A 238 2.81 -20.23 2.24
N PHE A 239 2.25 -21.27 2.86
CA PHE A 239 2.38 -21.53 4.28
C PHE A 239 3.33 -22.70 4.54
N GLU A 240 4.03 -22.64 5.67
CA GLU A 240 4.91 -23.69 6.17
C GLU A 240 4.58 -24.03 7.63
N PRO A 241 4.95 -25.23 8.12
CA PRO A 241 4.79 -25.57 9.53
C PRO A 241 5.38 -24.48 10.44
N THR A 242 4.58 -23.97 11.37
CA THR A 242 4.98 -22.90 12.28
C THR A 242 6.22 -23.36 13.07
N PRO A 243 7.36 -22.63 12.98
CA PRO A 243 8.56 -23.02 13.68
C PRO A 243 8.31 -23.02 15.19
N VAL A 244 8.79 -24.05 15.88
CA VAL A 244 8.79 -24.08 17.35
C VAL A 244 9.71 -22.94 17.82
N PRO A 245 9.26 -22.07 18.75
CA PRO A 245 10.12 -21.01 19.27
C PRO A 245 11.41 -21.62 19.80
N ALA A 246 12.56 -21.18 19.27
CA ALA A 246 13.84 -21.56 19.84
C ALA A 246 13.83 -21.19 21.33
N SER A 247 14.07 -22.15 22.22
CA SER A 247 14.24 -21.83 23.63
C SER A 247 15.25 -20.68 23.76
N PRO A 248 14.98 -19.67 24.59
CA PRO A 248 15.92 -18.60 24.80
C PRO A 248 17.27 -19.21 25.21
N PRO A 249 18.40 -18.67 24.72
CA PRO A 249 19.71 -19.18 25.10
C PRO A 249 19.80 -19.20 26.62
N ALA A 250 20.16 -20.36 27.19
CA ALA A 250 20.31 -20.53 28.62
C ALA A 250 21.18 -19.39 29.16
N ALA A 251 20.66 -18.66 30.15
CA ALA A 251 21.40 -17.58 30.80
C ALA A 251 22.80 -18.10 31.15
N PRO A 252 23.88 -17.35 30.84
CA PRO A 252 25.23 -17.79 31.18
C PRO A 252 25.28 -18.09 32.67
N ARG A 253 25.67 -19.33 33.03
CA ARG A 253 25.90 -19.72 34.43
C ARG A 253 26.82 -18.67 35.04
N ALA A 254 26.35 -18.01 36.10
CA ALA A 254 27.15 -17.06 36.85
C ALA A 254 28.48 -17.73 37.22
N ALA A 255 29.57 -17.25 36.63
CA ALA A 255 30.90 -17.66 37.01
C ALA A 255 31.07 -17.33 38.50
N THR A 256 31.33 -18.36 39.30
CA THR A 256 31.63 -18.21 40.71
C THR A 256 33.00 -17.53 40.80
N THR A 257 33.02 -16.21 40.88
CA THR A 257 34.25 -15.46 41.11
C THR A 257 34.67 -15.67 42.57
N SER A 258 35.66 -16.54 42.78
CA SER A 258 36.46 -16.54 43.99
C SER A 258 37.19 -15.21 44.08
N SER A 259 36.79 -14.38 45.05
CA SER A 259 37.47 -13.14 45.39
C SER A 259 38.87 -13.43 45.92
N ASN A 260 39.90 -12.96 45.21
CA ASN A 260 41.23 -12.83 45.78
C ASN A 260 41.64 -11.35 45.75
N THR A 261 42.06 -10.88 46.91
CA THR A 261 42.26 -9.50 47.31
C THR A 261 43.51 -8.89 46.65
N SER A 262 43.45 -7.61 46.25
CA SER A 262 44.42 -6.53 46.54
C SER A 262 44.62 -5.51 45.40
N ALA A 263 44.87 -4.26 45.82
CA ALA A 263 45.35 -3.08 45.10
C ALA A 263 44.32 -2.12 44.45
N THR A 264 43.96 -1.08 45.23
CA THR A 264 43.69 0.31 44.81
C THR A 264 44.99 0.98 44.32
N PRO A 265 45.01 2.07 43.50
CA PRO A 265 44.24 3.31 43.76
C PRO A 265 43.70 4.16 42.56
N VAL A 266 42.63 4.90 42.90
CA VAL A 266 42.31 6.34 42.63
C VAL A 266 42.34 6.90 41.19
N CYS A 267 41.17 7.31 40.67
CA CYS A 267 40.91 8.68 40.21
C CYS A 267 39.39 9.00 40.06
N SER A 268 39.04 10.26 40.35
CA SER A 268 37.73 10.83 40.73
C SER A 268 36.58 10.83 39.69
N PRO A 269 35.31 11.02 40.11
CA PRO A 269 34.13 10.96 39.25
C PRO A 269 33.81 12.31 38.57
N VAL A 270 33.42 12.23 37.29
CA VAL A 270 32.82 13.34 36.54
C VAL A 270 31.31 13.35 36.81
N THR A 271 30.83 14.45 37.37
CA THR A 271 29.41 14.70 37.67
C THR A 271 28.63 14.99 36.39
N ALA A 272 27.58 14.21 36.13
CA ALA A 272 26.64 14.46 35.03
C ALA A 272 25.71 15.63 35.39
N VAL A 273 25.82 16.72 34.62
CA VAL A 273 24.89 17.87 34.67
C VAL A 273 23.67 17.56 33.79
N ARG A 274 22.48 17.52 34.39
CA ARG A 274 21.19 17.50 33.67
C ARG A 274 20.79 18.92 33.26
N PRO A 275 20.41 19.19 32.00
CA PRO A 275 19.80 20.47 31.64
C PRO A 275 18.32 20.49 32.02
N SER A 276 17.89 21.55 32.70
CA SER A 276 16.52 21.78 33.17
C SER A 276 15.95 23.08 32.58
N TRP A 277 15.40 23.05 31.36
CA TRP A 277 14.58 24.14 30.79
C TRP A 277 13.64 23.45 29.78
N TRP A 278 12.30 23.47 29.86
CA TRP A 278 11.40 24.60 30.04
C TRP A 278 10.08 24.21 30.72
N THR A 279 9.64 25.06 31.65
CA THR A 279 8.26 25.22 32.10
C THR A 279 7.55 26.31 31.30
N ARG A 280 6.29 26.02 30.93
CA ARG A 280 5.17 26.85 30.44
C ARG A 280 5.37 28.35 30.18
N SER A 281 4.86 28.77 29.03
CA SER A 281 3.85 29.84 28.90
C SER A 281 2.74 29.33 27.98
#